data_AF-A0A1V5YNS2-F1
#
_entry.id   AF-A0A1V5YNS2-F1
#
_cell.length_a   1.000
_cell.length_b   1.000
_cell.length_c   1.000
_cell.angle_alpha   90.00
_cell.angle_beta   90.00
_cell.angle_gamma   90.00
#
_symmetry.space_group_name_H-M   'P 1'
#
loop_
_entity.id
_entity.type
_entity.pdbx_description
1 polymer ?
#
loop_
_entity_poly.entity_id
_entity_poly.type
_entity_poly.pdbx_seq_one_letter_code
_entity_poly.pdbx_strand_id
1 'polypeptide(L)'
;MILNPIYYNDTTIMIGIIVCCLIVFAVVMIPKAIKHRKQVKQNESERPIPIEEPEVKMILIPNNDISLEKSMADYKRQFIANTKEPRNGKVVGIRKKYHTRISQIVEYIGDDEITIFSYLDNVLKHHFETFHNEISEHYKNIDDDYLIPRR
;
A
#
# COMPACT_ATOMS: atom_id res chain seq x y z
N MET A 1 45.47 -13.91 -57.71
CA MET A 1 45.80 -12.52 -57.29
C MET A 1 44.86 -11.64 -58.09
N ILE A 2 43.83 -11.03 -57.51
CA ILE A 2 43.92 -9.81 -56.71
C ILE A 2 42.69 -9.76 -55.77
N LEU A 3 42.94 -9.47 -54.49
CA LEU A 3 41.95 -9.32 -53.44
C LEU A 3 41.34 -7.92 -53.54
N ASN A 4 40.01 -7.82 -53.68
CA ASN A 4 39.29 -6.54 -53.74
C ASN A 4 39.42 -5.80 -52.39
N PRO A 5 39.97 -4.57 -52.36
CA PRO A 5 40.00 -3.79 -51.14
C PRO A 5 38.60 -3.20 -50.90
N ILE A 6 37.93 -3.72 -49.87
CA ILE A 6 36.68 -3.17 -49.37
C ILE A 6 36.96 -1.73 -48.95
N TYR A 7 36.34 -0.79 -49.67
CA TYR A 7 36.43 0.64 -49.42
C TYR A 7 35.67 0.97 -48.13
N TYR A 8 36.33 0.73 -46.99
CA TYR A 8 35.81 0.98 -45.66
C TYR A 8 36.01 2.47 -45.33
N ASN A 9 35.04 3.28 -45.71
CA ASN A 9 35.03 4.72 -45.46
C ASN A 9 34.36 5.01 -44.11
N ASP A 10 34.90 5.98 -43.37
CA ASP A 10 34.43 6.42 -42.03
C ASP A 10 32.91 6.64 -41.94
N THR A 11 32.29 7.07 -43.05
CA THR A 11 30.84 7.25 -43.16
C THR A 11 30.07 5.93 -43.07
N THR A 12 30.57 4.85 -43.65
CA THR A 12 29.96 3.51 -43.56
C THR A 12 30.07 2.94 -42.13
N ILE A 13 31.16 3.26 -41.43
CA ILE A 13 31.36 2.92 -40.01
C ILE A 13 30.37 3.67 -39.14
N MET A 14 30.27 4.99 -39.32
CA MET A 14 29.35 5.86 -38.60
C MET A 14 27.89 5.43 -38.79
N ILE A 15 27.49 5.11 -40.03
CA ILE A 15 26.15 4.59 -40.33
C ILE A 15 25.92 3.25 -39.61
N GLY A 16 26.91 2.35 -39.63
CA GLY A 16 26.84 1.07 -38.92
C GLY A 16 26.65 1.23 -37.40
N ILE A 17 27.38 2.17 -36.79
CA ILE A 17 27.29 2.47 -35.35
C ILE A 17 25.92 3.07 -35.00
N ILE A 18 25.42 4.02 -35.80
CA ILE A 18 24.10 4.64 -35.56
C ILE A 18 22.99 3.59 -35.66
N VAL A 19 23.02 2.72 -36.68
CA VAL A 19 22.05 1.64 -36.83
C VAL A 19 22.14 0.63 -35.67
N CYS A 20 23.36 0.28 -35.24
CA CYS A 20 23.58 -0.59 -34.09
C CYS A 20 23.00 0.00 -32.79
N CYS A 21 23.25 1.30 -32.54
CA CYS A 21 22.70 2.01 -31.39
C CYS A 21 21.17 2.02 -31.39
N LEU A 22 20.52 2.30 -32.53
CA LEU A 22 19.07 2.30 -32.63
C LEU A 22 18.46 0.91 -32.35
N ILE A 23 19.10 -0.16 -32.83
CA ILE A 23 18.67 -1.54 -32.55
C ILE A 23 18.80 -1.86 -31.06
N VAL A 24 19.92 -1.48 -30.43
CA VAL A 24 20.13 -1.72 -28.98
C VAL A 24 19.12 -0.93 -28.13
N PHE A 25 18.86 0.34 -28.47
CA PHE A 25 17.83 1.14 -27.81
C PHE A 25 16.44 0.51 -27.95
N ALA A 26 16.08 0.01 -29.13
CA ALA A 26 14.81 -0.68 -29.35
C ALA A 26 14.70 -1.96 -28.49
N VAL A 27 15.73 -2.81 -28.49
CA VAL A 27 15.74 -4.06 -27.70
C VAL A 27 15.62 -3.81 -26.20
N VAL A 28 16.13 -2.69 -25.67
CA VAL A 28 16.06 -2.34 -24.25
C VAL A 28 14.73 -1.67 -23.86
N MET A 29 14.20 -0.80 -24.72
CA MET A 29 12.99 -0.01 -24.40
C MET A 29 11.68 -0.77 -24.64
N ILE A 30 11.65 -1.69 -25.61
CA ILE A 30 10.49 -2.55 -25.91
C ILE A 30 10.05 -3.41 -24.70
N PRO A 31 10.93 -4.17 -24.02
CA PRO A 31 10.53 -5.00 -22.88
C PRO A 31 10.07 -4.17 -21.67
N LYS A 32 10.66 -3.00 -21.43
CA LYS A 32 10.29 -2.11 -20.32
C LYS A 32 8.89 -1.49 -20.52
N ALA A 33 8.54 -1.11 -21.75
CA ALA A 33 7.21 -0.61 -22.10
C ALA A 33 6.12 -1.71 -22.04
N ILE A 34 6.44 -2.94 -22.47
CA ILE A 34 5.50 -4.08 -22.39
C ILE A 34 5.21 -4.47 -20.95
N LYS A 35 6.22 -4.49 -20.05
CA LYS A 35 6.04 -4.77 -18.62
C LYS A 35 5.16 -3.72 -17.92
N HIS A 36 5.30 -2.45 -18.29
CA HIS A 36 4.43 -1.38 -17.77
C HIS A 36 2.97 -1.56 -18.24
N ARG A 37 2.77 -1.93 -19.51
CA ARG A 37 1.42 -2.16 -20.07
C ARG A 37 0.74 -3.43 -19.52
N LYS A 38 1.50 -4.45 -19.11
CA LYS A 38 0.96 -5.69 -18.52
C LYS A 38 0.39 -5.45 -17.11
N GLN A 39 1.00 -4.56 -16.33
CA GLN A 39 0.51 -4.17 -15.00
C GLN A 39 -0.77 -3.31 -15.09
N VAL A 40 -0.97 -2.58 -16.19
CA VAL A 40 -2.18 -1.78 -16.48
C VAL A 40 -3.33 -2.60 -17.08
N LYS A 41 -3.10 -3.87 -17.48
CA LYS A 41 -4.17 -4.77 -17.94
C LYS A 41 -4.63 -5.77 -16.89
N GLN A 42 -3.75 -6.17 -15.95
CA GLN A 42 -4.12 -7.10 -14.89
C GLN A 42 -5.05 -6.48 -13.84
N ASN A 43 -5.04 -5.15 -13.71
CA ASN A 43 -5.96 -4.37 -12.87
C ASN A 43 -7.25 -3.93 -13.59
N GLU A 44 -7.40 -4.17 -14.90
CA GLU A 44 -8.62 -3.86 -15.67
C GLU A 44 -9.56 -5.08 -15.84
N SER A 45 -9.06 -6.31 -15.59
CA SER A 45 -9.84 -7.54 -15.77
C SER A 45 -10.65 -8.00 -14.55
N GLU A 46 -10.54 -7.33 -13.41
CA GLU A 46 -11.50 -7.45 -12.30
C GLU A 46 -12.36 -6.18 -12.28
N ARG A 47 -13.36 -6.11 -13.16
CA ARG A 47 -14.47 -5.17 -12.95
C ARG A 47 -15.25 -5.69 -11.74
N PRO A 48 -15.35 -4.97 -10.62
CA PRO A 48 -16.34 -5.29 -9.61
C PRO A 48 -17.70 -4.99 -10.23
N ILE A 49 -18.60 -5.96 -10.18
CA ILE A 49 -20.04 -5.78 -10.30
C ILE A 49 -20.42 -4.55 -9.45
N PRO A 50 -21.30 -3.64 -9.92
CA PRO A 50 -21.84 -2.58 -9.07
C PRO A 50 -22.57 -3.23 -7.90
N ILE A 51 -21.88 -3.37 -6.76
CA ILE A 51 -22.53 -3.56 -5.48
C ILE A 51 -22.95 -2.14 -5.12
N GLU A 52 -24.25 -1.86 -5.19
CA GLU A 52 -24.85 -0.72 -4.53
C GLU A 52 -24.44 -0.79 -3.07
N GLU A 53 -23.38 -0.07 -2.74
CA GLU A 53 -22.86 0.03 -1.39
C GLU A 53 -23.84 0.94 -0.65
N PRO A 54 -24.52 0.46 0.41
CA PRO A 54 -25.30 1.35 1.23
C PRO A 54 -24.32 2.40 1.74
N GLU A 55 -24.60 3.67 1.43
CA GLU A 55 -23.90 4.79 2.03
C GLU A 55 -23.99 4.60 3.54
N VAL A 56 -22.90 4.13 4.16
CA VAL A 56 -22.71 4.30 5.60
C VAL A 56 -22.46 5.79 5.77
N LYS A 57 -23.56 6.56 5.79
CA LYS A 57 -23.59 7.89 6.39
C LYS A 57 -23.09 7.67 7.81
N MET A 58 -21.86 8.11 8.05
CA MET A 58 -21.39 8.30 9.42
C MET A 58 -22.42 9.22 10.07
N ILE A 59 -23.21 8.67 10.99
CA ILE A 59 -23.98 9.48 11.92
C ILE A 59 -22.91 10.17 12.75
N LEU A 60 -22.69 11.46 12.49
CA LEU A 60 -22.09 12.35 13.47
C LEU A 60 -23.06 12.33 14.65
N ILE A 61 -22.85 11.45 15.62
CA ILE A 61 -23.52 11.55 16.91
C ILE A 61 -23.01 12.88 17.47
N PRO A 62 -23.86 13.92 17.61
CA PRO A 62 -23.41 15.17 18.20
C PRO A 62 -23.24 14.88 19.68
N ASN A 63 -22.00 14.60 20.09
CA ASN A 63 -21.66 14.52 21.50
C ASN A 63 -21.32 15.93 21.97
N ASN A 64 -22.13 16.40 22.93
CA ASN A 64 -22.10 17.70 23.58
C ASN A 64 -20.67 18.17 23.93
N ASP A 65 -20.34 19.39 23.50
CA ASP A 65 -19.36 20.31 24.10
C ASP A 65 -17.97 19.79 24.49
N ILE A 66 -17.45 18.77 23.81
CA ILE A 66 -16.01 18.52 23.79
C ILE A 66 -15.44 19.43 22.70
N SER A 67 -14.48 20.30 23.03
CA SER A 67 -13.82 21.10 22.00
C SER A 67 -13.31 20.15 20.91
N LEU A 68 -13.67 20.43 19.65
CA LEU A 68 -13.30 19.59 18.50
C LEU A 68 -11.80 19.28 18.49
N GLU A 69 -11.00 20.26 18.92
CA GLU A 69 -9.56 20.17 19.17
C GLU A 69 -9.17 19.09 20.19
N LYS A 70 -9.88 18.99 21.32
CA LYS A 70 -9.60 17.95 22.33
C LYS A 70 -9.93 16.56 21.79
N SER A 71 -11.06 16.42 21.10
CA SER A 71 -11.45 15.15 20.48
C SER A 71 -10.43 14.70 19.43
N MET A 72 -9.95 15.64 18.59
CA MET A 72 -8.92 15.37 17.60
C MET A 72 -7.58 15.01 18.25
N ALA A 73 -7.19 15.70 19.32
CA ALA A 73 -5.97 15.39 20.06
C ALA A 73 -6.00 13.98 20.67
N ASP A 74 -7.13 13.59 21.27
CA ASP A 74 -7.30 12.26 21.83
C ASP A 74 -7.29 11.18 20.74
N TYR A 75 -7.95 11.43 19.60
CA TYR A 75 -7.89 10.55 18.43
C TYR A 75 -6.45 10.38 17.91
N LYS A 76 -5.71 11.49 17.73
CA LYS A 76 -4.32 11.44 17.27
C LYS A 76 -3.47 10.61 18.23
N ARG A 77 -3.58 10.85 19.54
CA ARG A 77 -2.84 10.08 20.55
C ARG A 77 -3.10 8.58 20.48
N GLN A 78 -4.33 8.19 20.18
CA GLN A 78 -4.75 6.80 20.21
C GLN A 78 -4.41 6.04 18.93
N PHE A 79 -4.59 6.65 17.75
CA PHE A 79 -4.50 5.95 16.46
C PHE A 79 -3.39 6.46 15.54
N ILE A 80 -2.86 7.65 15.81
CA ILE A 80 -1.85 8.34 15.01
C ILE A 80 -0.52 8.28 15.78
N ALA A 81 -0.05 7.06 16.02
CA ALA A 81 1.24 6.78 16.63
C ALA A 81 2.07 5.82 15.78
N ASN A 82 3.39 6.04 15.72
CA ASN A 82 4.28 5.12 15.03
C ASN A 82 4.55 3.88 15.88
N THR A 83 4.26 2.71 15.32
CA THR A 83 4.63 1.43 15.92
C THR A 83 6.09 1.12 15.57
N LYS A 84 6.87 0.71 16.59
CA LYS A 84 8.28 0.32 16.43
C LYS A 84 8.46 -1.19 16.42
N GLU A 85 7.37 -1.94 16.58
CA GLU A 85 7.42 -3.38 16.71
C GLU A 85 7.87 -4.02 15.39
N PRO A 86 8.84 -4.96 15.41
CA PRO A 86 9.28 -5.66 14.21
C PRO A 86 8.13 -6.39 13.54
N ARG A 87 8.03 -6.29 12.22
CA ARG A 87 7.03 -7.01 11.42
C ARG A 87 7.42 -8.48 11.27
N ASN A 88 7.30 -9.24 12.35
CA ASN A 88 7.44 -10.69 12.33
C ASN A 88 6.06 -11.31 12.11
N GLY A 89 5.55 -11.27 10.88
CA GLY A 89 4.18 -11.76 10.62
C GLY A 89 3.78 -11.94 9.16
N LYS A 90 2.65 -12.62 8.97
CA LYS A 90 1.98 -12.83 7.68
C LYS A 90 1.35 -11.53 7.18
N VAL A 91 1.34 -11.32 5.87
CA VAL A 91 0.64 -10.19 5.24
C VAL A 91 -0.84 -10.53 5.10
N VAL A 92 -1.71 -9.67 5.63
CA VAL A 92 -3.17 -9.79 5.46
C VAL A 92 -3.63 -8.76 4.43
N GLY A 93 -4.39 -9.21 3.43
CA GLY A 93 -4.99 -8.31 2.44
C GLY A 93 -6.20 -7.57 3.01
N ILE A 94 -6.38 -6.31 2.61
CA ILE A 94 -7.51 -5.48 3.02
C ILE A 94 -8.31 -5.09 1.78
N ARG A 95 -9.64 -5.03 1.90
CA ARG A 95 -10.51 -4.60 0.79
C ARG A 95 -10.13 -3.19 0.33
N LYS A 96 -10.14 -2.97 -0.98
CA LYS A 96 -9.77 -1.70 -1.63
C LYS A 96 -10.42 -0.47 -0.98
N LYS A 97 -11.73 -0.52 -0.71
CA LYS A 97 -12.48 0.57 -0.09
C LYS A 97 -11.92 1.01 1.27
N TYR A 98 -11.50 0.05 2.10
CA TYR A 98 -10.94 0.34 3.42
C TYR A 98 -9.51 0.83 3.31
N HIS A 99 -8.73 0.25 2.39
CA HIS A 99 -7.39 0.75 2.10
C HIS A 99 -7.44 2.22 1.70
N THR A 100 -8.30 2.61 0.77
CA THR A 100 -8.43 4.02 0.34
C THR A 100 -8.77 4.94 1.51
N ARG A 101 -9.73 4.55 2.36
CA ARG A 101 -10.10 5.35 3.53
C ARG A 101 -8.96 5.48 4.55
N ILE A 102 -8.25 4.40 4.83
CA ILE A 102 -7.10 4.42 5.75
C ILE A 102 -5.98 5.28 5.17
N SER A 103 -5.71 5.20 3.87
CA SER A 103 -4.72 6.06 3.21
C SER A 103 -5.04 7.54 3.43
N GLN A 104 -6.30 7.94 3.24
CA GLN A 104 -6.72 9.32 3.48
C GLN A 104 -6.53 9.74 4.95
N ILE A 105 -6.91 8.89 5.91
CA ILE A 105 -6.71 9.20 7.33
C ILE A 105 -5.23 9.47 7.64
N VAL A 106 -4.36 8.60 7.16
CA VAL A 106 -2.91 8.71 7.39
C VAL A 106 -2.35 9.98 6.74
N GLU A 107 -2.76 10.30 5.52
CA GLU A 107 -2.31 11.48 4.75
C GLU A 107 -2.78 12.79 5.41
N TYR A 108 -4.05 12.89 5.79
CA TYR A 108 -4.62 14.15 6.28
C TYR A 108 -4.48 14.37 7.80
N ILE A 109 -4.37 13.31 8.59
CA ILE A 109 -4.35 13.40 10.07
C ILE A 109 -2.97 13.01 10.62
N GLY A 110 -2.31 12.05 9.97
CA GLY A 110 -1.00 11.55 10.37
C GLY A 110 0.19 12.34 9.84
N ASP A 111 -0.07 13.43 9.13
CA ASP A 111 0.94 14.37 8.62
C ASP A 111 2.05 13.64 7.82
N ASP A 112 1.71 12.57 7.11
CA ASP A 112 2.60 11.66 6.36
C ASP A 112 3.71 10.96 7.17
N GLU A 113 3.75 11.14 8.49
CA GLU A 113 4.75 10.52 9.36
C GLU A 113 4.40 9.08 9.76
N ILE A 114 3.19 8.65 9.43
CA ILE A 114 2.61 7.38 9.85
C ILE A 114 2.35 6.51 8.64
N THR A 115 2.49 5.20 8.80
CA THR A 115 2.17 4.25 7.74
C THR A 115 0.75 3.69 7.93
N ILE A 116 0.12 3.23 6.85
CA ILE A 116 -1.12 2.44 6.91
C ILE A 116 -0.98 1.26 7.89
N PHE A 117 0.21 0.66 7.94
CA PHE A 117 0.51 -0.41 8.87
C PHE A 117 0.46 0.07 10.32
N SER A 118 1.17 1.14 10.66
CA SER A 118 1.16 1.72 12.01
C SER A 118 -0.27 2.06 12.46
N TYR A 119 -1.06 2.65 11.57
CA TYR A 119 -2.46 2.96 11.85
C TYR A 119 -3.29 1.69 12.16
N LEU A 120 -3.15 0.66 11.32
CA LEU A 120 -3.84 -0.62 11.54
C LEU A 120 -3.42 -1.31 12.83
N ASP A 121 -2.13 -1.26 13.16
CA ASP A 121 -1.59 -1.84 14.40
C ASP A 121 -2.23 -1.16 15.62
N ASN A 122 -2.34 0.18 15.61
CA ASN A 122 -3.01 0.92 16.69
C ASN A 122 -4.51 0.62 16.78
N VAL A 123 -5.20 0.50 15.64
CA VAL A 123 -6.62 0.11 15.60
C VAL A 123 -6.82 -1.28 16.20
N LEU A 124 -5.98 -2.24 15.82
CA LEU A 124 -6.05 -3.61 16.32
C LEU A 124 -5.72 -3.66 17.81
N LYS A 125 -4.65 -2.98 18.24
CA LYS A 125 -4.29 -2.86 19.66
C LYS A 125 -5.45 -2.32 20.48
N HIS A 126 -6.02 -1.19 20.07
CA HIS A 126 -7.15 -0.60 20.78
C HIS A 126 -8.36 -1.53 20.81
N HIS A 127 -8.66 -2.21 19.70
CA HIS A 127 -9.75 -3.18 19.65
C HIS A 127 -9.53 -4.33 20.65
N PHE A 128 -8.32 -4.92 20.68
CA PHE A 128 -8.01 -6.00 21.61
C PHE A 128 -8.02 -5.56 23.08
N GLU A 129 -7.57 -4.34 23.38
CA GLU A 129 -7.63 -3.77 24.73
C GLU A 129 -9.08 -3.50 25.16
N THR A 130 -9.91 -2.96 24.27
CA THR A 130 -11.29 -2.55 24.57
C THR A 130 -12.22 -3.75 24.73
N PHE A 131 -12.09 -4.74 23.84
CA PHE A 131 -12.97 -5.91 23.78
C PHE A 131 -12.31 -7.15 24.37
N HIS A 132 -11.31 -6.96 25.22
CA HIS A 132 -10.52 -8.05 25.80
C HIS A 132 -11.41 -9.12 26.47
N ASN A 133 -12.36 -8.68 27.29
CA ASN A 133 -13.22 -9.56 28.07
C ASN A 133 -14.16 -10.34 27.14
N GLU A 134 -14.82 -9.66 26.21
CA GLU A 134 -15.75 -10.23 25.24
C GLU A 134 -15.06 -11.24 24.32
N ILE A 135 -13.85 -10.91 23.86
CA ILE A 135 -13.03 -11.83 23.07
C ILE A 135 -12.67 -13.04 23.94
N SER A 136 -12.11 -12.84 25.13
CA SER A 136 -11.64 -13.92 26.01
C SER A 136 -12.77 -14.88 26.44
N GLU A 137 -13.97 -14.37 26.67
CA GLU A 137 -15.12 -15.18 27.10
C GLU A 137 -15.52 -16.21 26.04
N HIS A 138 -15.43 -15.82 24.77
CA HIS A 138 -15.74 -16.66 23.63
C HIS A 138 -14.52 -17.42 23.08
N TYR A 139 -13.32 -17.09 23.54
CA TYR A 139 -12.03 -17.64 23.06
C TYR A 139 -11.41 -18.69 24.00
N LYS A 140 -12.19 -19.29 24.91
CA LYS A 140 -11.78 -20.17 26.03
C LYS A 140 -10.88 -21.40 25.73
N ASN A 141 -10.38 -21.61 24.52
CA ASN A 141 -9.64 -22.83 24.14
C ASN A 141 -8.29 -22.60 23.47
N ILE A 142 -7.62 -21.46 23.68
CA ILE A 142 -6.29 -21.26 23.11
C ILE A 142 -5.37 -20.68 24.19
N ASP A 143 -4.33 -21.44 24.51
CA ASP A 143 -3.23 -21.13 25.44
C ASP A 143 -2.33 -19.99 24.92
N ASP A 144 -2.92 -18.93 24.38
CA ASP A 144 -2.18 -17.79 23.81
C ASP A 144 -2.01 -16.71 24.90
N ASP A 145 -0.77 -16.61 25.38
CA ASP A 145 -0.24 -15.69 26.41
C ASP A 145 -0.52 -14.19 26.15
N TYR A 146 -1.14 -13.86 25.01
CA TYR A 146 -1.48 -12.48 24.62
C TYR A 146 -2.75 -11.95 25.31
N LEU A 147 -3.63 -12.83 25.81
CA LEU A 147 -4.86 -12.46 26.53
C LEU A 147 -4.73 -12.58 28.04
N ILE A 148 -3.52 -12.73 28.58
CA ILE A 148 -3.31 -12.72 30.03
C ILE A 148 -2.65 -11.38 30.38
N PRO A 149 -3.31 -10.49 31.14
CA PRO A 149 -2.68 -9.25 31.59
C PRO A 149 -1.44 -9.58 32.43
N ARG A 150 -0.28 -9.02 32.08
CA ARG A 150 0.90 -9.09 32.97
C ARG A 150 0.57 -8.36 34.27
N ARG A 151 0.46 -9.11 35.37
CA ARG A 151 0.40 -8.58 36.75
C ARG A 151 1.74 -8.03 37.18
#